data_AF-A0A845CEE0-F1
#
_entry.id   AF-A0A845CEE0-F1
#
_cell.length_a   1.000
_cell.length_b   1.000
_cell.length_c   1.000
_cell.angle_alpha   90.00
_cell.angle_beta   90.00
_cell.angle_gamma   90.00
#
_symmetry.space_group_name_H-M   'P 1'
#
loop_
_entity.id
_entity.type
_entity.pdbx_description
1 polymer ?
#
loop_
_entity_poly.entity_id
_entity_poly.type
_entity_poly.pdbx_seq_one_letter_code
_entity_poly.pdbx_strand_id
1 'polypeptide(L)'
;MLEPEIFVVDLTENFGGEILADGRVKTTREQLEGCAAKFGASISVSHAKNFELGVHVPTITVRRLEKKGKKTETELLFFSYEGEGGDIVTDPAEWGRVPTQIFG
;
A
#
# COMPACT_ATOMS: atom_id res chain seq x y z
N MET A 1 -5.28 -9.14 -9.69
CA MET A 1 -5.95 -8.02 -9.02
C MET A 1 -5.19 -7.76 -7.74
N LEU A 2 -4.95 -6.49 -7.41
CA LEU A 2 -4.21 -6.11 -6.21
C LEU A 2 -5.18 -6.00 -5.03
N GLU A 3 -5.36 -7.10 -4.29
CA GLU A 3 -6.30 -7.17 -3.16
C GLU A 3 -5.58 -6.89 -1.82
N PRO A 4 -6.16 -6.07 -0.92
CA PRO A 4 -5.53 -5.74 0.36
C PRO A 4 -5.16 -6.96 1.20
N GLU A 5 -6.10 -7.90 1.36
CA GLU A 5 -5.91 -9.11 2.16
C GLU A 5 -4.77 -9.98 1.61
N ILE A 6 -4.75 -10.19 0.29
CA ILE A 6 -3.70 -10.98 -0.37
C ILE A 6 -2.34 -10.29 -0.20
N PHE A 7 -2.29 -8.97 -0.34
CA PHE A 7 -1.04 -8.22 -0.18
C PHE A 7 -0.51 -8.32 1.25
N VAL A 8 -1.39 -8.25 2.26
CA VAL A 8 -1.01 -8.36 3.68
C VAL A 8 -0.47 -9.75 4.01
N VAL A 9 -1.14 -10.79 3.52
CA VAL A 9 -0.66 -12.18 3.65
C VAL A 9 0.72 -12.31 3.02
N ASP A 10 0.90 -11.83 1.78
CA ASP A 10 2.19 -11.92 1.12
C ASP A 10 3.29 -11.12 1.83
N LEU A 11 2.98 -9.91 2.28
CA LEU A 11 3.91 -9.05 3.00
C LEU A 11 4.42 -9.73 4.27
N THR A 12 3.53 -10.38 5.02
CA THR A 12 3.84 -11.02 6.30
C THR A 12 4.50 -12.39 6.14
N GLU A 13 4.05 -13.20 5.19
CA GLU A 13 4.58 -14.56 4.98
C GLU A 13 5.86 -14.61 4.14
N ASN A 14 6.03 -13.69 3.17
CA ASN A 14 7.09 -13.80 2.16
C ASN A 14 8.08 -12.63 2.15
N PHE A 15 7.72 -11.48 2.73
CA PHE A 15 8.58 -10.29 2.73
C PHE A 15 9.00 -9.83 4.12
N GLY A 16 8.66 -10.60 5.16
CA GLY A 16 9.15 -10.38 6.53
C GLY A 16 8.44 -9.26 7.29
N GLY A 17 7.23 -8.89 6.89
CA GLY A 17 6.35 -8.06 7.71
C GLY A 17 5.92 -8.79 8.98
N GLU A 18 5.82 -8.07 10.09
CA GLU A 18 5.45 -8.61 11.39
C GLU A 18 4.01 -8.19 11.74
N ILE A 19 3.17 -9.13 12.14
CA ILE A 19 1.84 -8.84 12.69
C ILE A 19 2.00 -8.53 14.18
N LEU A 20 1.66 -7.30 14.57
CA LEU A 20 1.68 -6.84 15.95
C LEU A 20 0.48 -7.40 16.74
N ALA A 21 0.57 -7.35 18.07
CA ALA A 21 -0.47 -7.87 18.96
C ALA A 21 -1.84 -7.17 18.81
N ASP A 22 -1.85 -5.95 18.28
CA ASP A 22 -3.06 -5.17 17.99
C ASP A 22 -3.61 -5.38 16.57
N GLY A 23 -3.00 -6.29 15.79
CA GLY A 23 -3.41 -6.61 14.42
C GLY A 23 -2.81 -5.72 13.33
N ARG A 24 -2.06 -4.67 13.70
CA ARG A 24 -1.33 -3.85 12.74
C ARG A 24 -0.14 -4.61 12.18
N VAL A 25 0.31 -4.22 10.99
CA VAL A 25 1.48 -4.81 10.33
C VAL A 25 2.63 -3.82 10.37
N LYS A 26 3.74 -4.28 10.95
CA LYS A 26 5.03 -3.60 10.97
C LYS A 26 5.89 -4.11 9.82
N THR A 27 6.46 -3.20 9.04
CA THR A 27 7.26 -3.51 7.86
C THR A 27 8.31 -2.43 7.64
N THR A 28 9.29 -2.66 6.77
CA THR A 28 10.17 -1.60 6.25
C THR A 28 9.75 -1.19 4.85
N ARG A 29 10.36 -0.10 4.35
CA ARG A 29 10.16 0.37 2.98
C ARG A 29 10.62 -0.68 1.96
N GLU A 30 11.77 -1.31 2.17
CA GLU A 30 12.31 -2.32 1.27
C GLU A 30 11.38 -3.54 1.18
N GLN A 31 10.80 -3.96 2.31
CA GLN A 31 9.85 -5.08 2.35
C GLN A 31 8.56 -4.77 1.58
N LEU A 32 8.02 -3.55 1.74
CA LEU A 32 6.86 -3.08 0.99
C LEU A 32 7.14 -2.98 -0.52
N GLU A 33 8.28 -2.41 -0.89
CA GLU A 33 8.70 -2.28 -2.29
C GLU A 33 8.90 -3.68 -2.93
N GLY A 34 9.50 -4.62 -2.19
CA GLY A 34 9.64 -6.01 -2.62
C GLY A 34 8.28 -6.71 -2.81
N CYS A 35 7.37 -6.56 -1.85
CA CYS A 35 6.03 -7.12 -1.95
C CYS A 35 5.27 -6.54 -3.15
N ALA A 36 5.28 -5.21 -3.32
CA ALA A 36 4.64 -4.55 -4.45
C ALA A 36 5.20 -5.00 -5.80
N ALA A 37 6.52 -5.19 -5.90
CA ALA A 37 7.16 -5.66 -7.13
C ALA A 37 6.64 -7.05 -7.56
N LYS A 38 6.35 -7.97 -6.62
CA LYS A 38 5.74 -9.28 -6.91
C LYS A 38 4.40 -9.14 -7.65
N PHE A 39 3.63 -8.10 -7.33
CA PHE A 39 2.34 -7.82 -7.96
C PHE A 39 2.44 -6.94 -9.21
N GLY A 40 3.65 -6.58 -9.65
CA GLY A 40 3.86 -5.62 -10.73
C GLY A 40 3.39 -4.20 -10.36
N ALA A 41 3.44 -3.86 -9.08
CA ALA A 41 3.04 -2.58 -8.53
C ALA A 41 4.25 -1.76 -8.04
N SER A 42 4.08 -0.46 -7.89
CA SER A 42 5.05 0.45 -7.28
C SER A 42 4.50 1.07 -6.00
N ILE A 43 5.37 1.31 -5.02
CA ILE A 43 5.06 1.97 -3.76
C ILE A 43 5.43 3.45 -3.87
N SER A 44 4.56 4.32 -3.38
CA SER A 44 4.86 5.72 -3.09
C SER A 44 4.50 6.01 -1.65
N VAL A 45 5.46 6.55 -0.90
CA VAL A 45 5.25 6.99 0.48
C VAL A 45 5.22 8.51 0.48
N SER A 46 4.12 9.10 0.95
CA SER A 46 3.89 10.53 0.92
C SER A 46 3.22 11.02 2.20
N HIS A 47 3.05 12.33 2.34
CA HIS A 47 2.26 12.92 3.42
C HIS A 47 1.06 13.63 2.81
N ALA A 48 -0.10 13.00 2.83
CA ALA A 48 -1.33 13.66 2.41
C ALA A 48 -1.73 14.70 3.46
N LYS A 49 -2.10 15.91 3.02
CA LYS A 49 -2.62 16.93 3.93
C LYS A 49 -4.11 16.65 4.18
N ASN A 50 -4.47 16.31 5.41
CA ASN A 50 -5.87 16.32 5.81
C ASN A 50 -6.27 17.78 6.03
N PHE A 51 -7.04 18.34 5.08
CA PHE A 51 -7.41 19.75 5.10
C PHE A 51 -8.37 20.13 6.23
N GLU A 52 -9.16 19.17 6.74
CA GLU A 52 -10.11 19.41 7.82
C GLU A 52 -9.43 19.45 9.19
N LEU A 53 -8.42 18.60 9.38
CA LEU A 53 -7.69 18.49 10.65
C LEU A 53 -6.39 19.31 10.70
N GLY A 54 -5.97 19.88 9.56
CA GLY A 54 -4.74 20.67 9.46
C GLY A 54 -3.44 19.87 9.66
N VAL A 55 -3.52 18.53 9.64
CA VAL A 55 -2.40 17.63 9.88
C VAL A 55 -1.94 16.93 8.60
N HIS A 56 -0.65 16.62 8.55
CA HIS A 56 -0.07 15.75 7.53
C HIS A 56 -0.24 14.29 7.97
N VAL A 57 -1.00 13.52 7.20
CA VAL A 57 -1.19 12.09 7.42
C VAL A 57 -0.19 11.35 6.52
N PRO A 58 0.75 10.57 7.08
CA PRO A 58 1.64 9.76 6.27
C PRO A 58 0.80 8.71 5.52
N THR A 59 0.98 8.59 4.22
CA THR A 59 0.17 7.72 3.35
C THR A 59 1.05 6.89 2.45
N ILE A 60 0.72 5.61 2.33
CA ILE A 60 1.32 4.71 1.35
C ILE A 60 0.33 4.52 0.21
N THR A 61 0.85 4.53 -1.01
CA THR A 61 0.11 4.22 -2.23
C THR A 61 0.81 3.10 -2.97
N VAL A 62 0.11 1.98 -3.14
CA VAL A 62 0.56 0.86 -3.97
C VAL A 62 -0.17 0.96 -5.31
N ARG A 63 0.54 1.19 -6.41
CA ARG A 63 -0.05 1.40 -7.74
C ARG A 63 0.40 0.33 -8.72
N ARG A 64 -0.54 -0.40 -9.31
CA ARG A 64 -0.30 -1.32 -10.43
C ARG A 64 -0.83 -0.71 -11.72
N LEU A 65 -0.03 -0.75 -12.78
CA LEU A 65 -0.41 -0.33 -14.13
C LEU A 65 -0.35 -1.55 -15.06
N GLU A 66 -1.48 -1.88 -15.68
CA GLU A 66 -1.57 -2.99 -16.62
C GLU A 66 -2.11 -2.52 -17.97
N LYS A 67 -1.39 -2.84 -19.05
CA LYS A 67 -1.82 -2.49 -20.41
C LYS A 67 -2.58 -3.66 -21.04
N LYS A 68 -3.88 -3.51 -21.26
CA LYS A 68 -4.74 -4.47 -21.96
C LYS A 68 -5.05 -3.95 -23.36
N GLY A 69 -4.18 -4.29 -24.32
CA GLY A 69 -4.30 -3.85 -25.70
C GLY A 69 -4.09 -2.33 -25.84
N LYS A 70 -5.15 -1.59 -26.23
CA LYS A 70 -5.14 -0.12 -26.31
C LYS A 70 -5.49 0.57 -24.99
N LYS A 71 -6.00 -0.16 -24.00
CA LYS A 71 -6.46 0.39 -22.72
C LYS A 71 -5.41 0.22 -21.64
N THR A 72 -5.31 1.20 -20.75
CA THR A 72 -4.47 1.13 -19.54
C THR A 72 -5.37 1.05 -18.33
N GLU A 73 -5.23 -0.02 -17.55
CA GLU A 73 -5.91 -0.21 -16.27
C GLU A 73 -4.97 0.20 -15.14
N THR A 74 -5.45 1.04 -14.22
CA THR A 74 -4.72 1.42 -13.01
C THR A 74 -5.44 0.88 -11.78
N GLU A 75 -4.76 0.07 -10.97
CA GLU A 75 -5.23 -0.34 -9.63
C GLU A 75 -4.44 0.41 -8.57
N LEU A 76 -5.11 0.93 -7.54
CA LEU A 76 -4.46 1.62 -6.42
C LEU A 76 -4.96 1.05 -5.09
N LEU A 77 -4.03 0.71 -4.21
CA LEU A 77 -4.25 0.56 -2.78
C LEU A 77 -3.67 1.78 -2.05
N PHE A 78 -4.36 2.27 -1.04
CA PHE A 78 -3.91 3.39 -0.23
C PHE A 78 -4.26 3.20 1.25
N PHE A 79 -3.38 3.67 2.13
CA PHE A 79 -3.59 3.60 3.58
C PHE A 79 -2.68 4.57 4.32
N SER A 80 -3.12 4.94 5.53
CA SER A 80 -2.30 5.68 6.48
C SER A 80 -1.22 4.78 7.08
N TYR A 81 -0.12 5.37 7.51
CA TYR A 81 0.91 4.63 8.26
C TYR A 81 1.53 5.50 9.36
N GLU A 82 2.12 4.85 10.35
CA GLU A 82 2.99 5.46 11.35
C GLU A 82 4.43 5.09 11.04
N GLY A 83 5.31 6.09 10.94
CA GLY A 83 6.74 5.88 10.73
C GLY A 83 7.51 6.02 12.03
N GLU A 84 8.21 4.98 12.48
CA GLU A 84 9.03 5.02 13.69
C GLU A 84 10.36 4.28 13.46
N GLY A 85 11.50 4.97 13.61
CA GLY A 85 12.82 4.33 13.58
C GLY A 85 13.22 3.65 12.25
N GLY A 86 12.53 3.94 11.15
CA GLY A 86 12.72 3.27 9.85
C GLY A 86 11.68 2.18 9.56
N ASP A 87 10.89 1.83 10.58
CA ASP A 87 9.74 0.96 10.45
C ASP A 87 8.50 1.75 10.03
N ILE A 88 7.63 1.06 9.31
CA ILE A 88 6.33 1.49 8.81
C ILE A 88 5.31 0.58 9.46
N VAL A 89 4.43 1.15 10.27
CA VAL A 89 3.32 0.45 10.93
C VAL A 89 2.02 0.86 10.28
N THR A 90 1.24 -0.12 9.83
CA THR A 90 0.03 0.11 9.03
C THR A 90 -1.09 -0.75 9.56
N ASP A 91 -2.33 -0.27 9.49
CA ASP A 91 -3.50 -1.09 9.79
C ASP A 91 -4.09 -1.63 8.48
N PRO A 92 -3.99 -2.95 8.20
CA PRO A 92 -4.63 -3.58 7.04
C PRO A 92 -6.12 -3.26 6.88
N ALA A 93 -6.86 -3.02 7.97
CA ALA A 93 -8.28 -2.70 7.92
C ALA A 93 -8.55 -1.32 7.30
N GLU A 94 -7.56 -0.42 7.31
CA GLU A 94 -7.66 0.91 6.69
C GLU A 94 -7.24 0.91 5.21
N TRP A 95 -6.87 -0.25 4.65
CA TRP A 95 -6.40 -0.33 3.28
C TRP A 95 -7.57 -0.21 2.30
N GLY A 96 -7.69 0.99 1.73
CA GLY A 96 -8.69 1.31 0.74
C GLY A 96 -8.23 0.98 -0.68
N ARG A 97 -9.17 0.56 -1.50
CA ARG A 97 -8.97 0.42 -2.95
C ARG A 97 -9.64 1.56 -3.69
N VAL A 98 -8.91 2.19 -4.61
CA VAL A 98 -9.55 3.06 -5.62
C VAL A 98 -9.93 2.19 -6.81
N PRO A 99 -11.18 2.29 -7.33
CA PRO A 99 -11.63 1.52 -8.47
C PRO A 99 -10.70 1.65 -9.68
N THR A 100 -10.62 0.58 -10.47
CA THR A 100 -9.76 0.53 -11.64
C THR A 100 -10.12 1.63 -12.64
N GLN A 101 -9.20 2.57 -12.85
CA GLN A 101 -9.37 3.60 -13.89
C GLN A 101 -8.87 3.05 -15.22
N ILE A 102 -9.74 3.07 -16.22
CA ILE A 102 -9.46 2.63 -17.58
C ILE A 102 -9.29 3.87 -18.47
N PHE A 103 -8.06 4.11 -18.92
CA PHE A 103 -7.78 5.15 -19.92
C PHE A 103 -7.71 4.51 -21.31
N GLY A 104 -8.31 5.15 -22.32
CA GLY A 104 -8.40 4.67 -23.69
C GLY A 104 -8.13 5.75 -24.72
#